data_AF-A0AAP2NY25-F1
#
_entry.id   AF-A0AAP2NY25-F1
#
_cell.length_a   1.000
_cell.length_b   1.000
_cell.length_c   1.000
_cell.angle_alpha   90.00
_cell.angle_beta   90.00
_cell.angle_gamma   90.00
#
_symmetry.space_group_name_H-M   'P 1'
#
loop_
_entity.id
_entity.type
_entity.pdbx_description
1 polymer ?
#
loop_
_entity_poly.entity_id
_entity_poly.type
_entity_poly.pdbx_seq_one_letter_code
_entity_poly.pdbx_strand_id
1 'polypeptide(L)'
;MARKIRNRKHANKRSTSFTAKGKRHFVASDKQQGMMSFLPELVDHGLTIFYIGFLLSLWFFPDRSGVEVVYNMVLILLFEFILVHMGTMMAVLQRGFFFVFVAAILGGVAYIFHTTQINSSAILYIYAATLINRIIIGRQQGSQFDNFNAFDEGIAKLRHYVACFIIAVFLTHYLPQGGLTEQYLEENNYYGMLKMTGMTENPLIIIQFGVLYYSTSLLWVLWRFLKRHKK
;
A
#
# COMPACT_ATOMS: atom_id res chain seq x y z
N MET A 1 -38.81 52.47 43.74
CA MET A 1 -39.12 53.45 42.68
C MET A 1 -38.20 53.22 41.50
N ALA A 2 -38.76 52.92 40.34
CA ALA A 2 -38.06 52.65 39.08
C ALA A 2 -38.04 53.89 38.17
N ARG A 3 -36.92 54.12 37.45
CA ARG A 3 -36.76 54.82 36.15
C ARG A 3 -35.25 55.09 35.97
N LYS A 4 -34.63 55.00 34.79
CA LYS A 4 -35.12 55.36 33.46
C LYS A 4 -34.23 54.71 32.39
N ILE A 5 -34.84 53.94 31.49
CA ILE A 5 -34.29 53.55 30.19
C ILE A 5 -34.20 54.80 29.31
N ARG A 6 -33.10 54.99 28.56
CA ARG A 6 -33.08 55.88 27.40
C ARG A 6 -32.34 55.24 26.22
N ASN A 7 -33.13 54.68 25.32
CA ASN A 7 -32.77 54.36 23.94
C ASN A 7 -32.41 55.64 23.16
N ARG A 8 -31.37 55.58 22.33
CA ARG A 8 -31.30 56.33 21.06
C ARG A 8 -30.70 55.43 19.96
N LYS A 9 -31.50 55.25 18.91
CA LYS A 9 -31.23 54.51 17.67
C LYS A 9 -30.61 55.44 16.60
N HIS A 10 -30.07 54.78 15.57
CA HIS A 10 -29.73 55.22 14.20
C HIS A 10 -28.34 55.88 14.06
N ALA A 11 -27.50 55.55 13.08
CA ALA A 11 -27.83 55.26 11.68
C ALA A 11 -26.94 54.20 10.99
N ASN A 12 -27.57 53.64 9.97
CA ASN A 12 -27.17 52.65 8.98
C ASN A 12 -26.07 53.17 8.02
N LYS A 13 -25.04 52.36 7.73
CA LYS A 13 -24.31 52.41 6.45
C LYS A 13 -23.96 50.99 5.98
N ARG A 14 -24.64 50.58 4.92
CA ARG A 14 -24.43 49.37 4.13
C ARG A 14 -23.32 49.55 3.09
N SER A 15 -22.79 48.39 2.68
CA SER A 15 -21.92 48.06 1.55
C SER A 15 -20.44 48.38 1.81
N THR A 16 -19.52 47.42 1.64
CA THR A 16 -19.38 46.56 0.47
C THR A 16 -18.99 45.10 0.79
N SER A 17 -19.40 44.25 -0.15
CA SER A 17 -19.33 42.80 -0.18
C SER A 17 -17.92 42.21 -0.19
N PHE A 18 -17.60 41.36 0.79
CA PHE A 18 -16.63 40.29 0.61
C PHE A 18 -17.38 39.02 0.20
N THR A 19 -17.47 38.79 -1.11
CA THR A 19 -17.88 37.52 -1.70
C THR A 19 -16.77 36.49 -1.46
N ALA A 20 -16.75 35.89 -0.27
CA ALA A 20 -16.09 34.62 -0.06
C ALA A 20 -16.86 33.55 -0.84
N LYS A 21 -16.37 33.19 -2.02
CA LYS A 21 -16.85 32.05 -2.81
C LYS A 21 -16.92 30.84 -1.89
N GLY A 22 -18.14 30.43 -1.54
CA GLY A 22 -18.41 29.23 -0.78
C GLY A 22 -17.80 28.02 -1.49
N LYS A 23 -16.77 27.44 -0.87
CA LYS A 23 -16.42 26.04 -1.12
C LYS A 23 -17.65 25.23 -0.70
N ARG A 24 -18.44 24.80 -1.68
CA ARG A 24 -19.45 23.77 -1.46
C ARG A 24 -18.67 22.52 -1.07
N HIS A 25 -18.54 22.28 0.24
CA HIS A 25 -18.27 20.94 0.73
C HIS A 25 -19.46 20.10 0.25
N PHE A 26 -19.21 19.30 -0.78
CA PHE A 26 -20.13 18.24 -1.15
C PHE A 26 -20.04 17.24 0.00
N VAL A 27 -20.91 17.42 1.00
CA VAL A 27 -21.14 16.43 2.05
C VAL A 27 -21.78 15.25 1.34
N ALA A 28 -20.93 14.36 0.82
CA ALA A 28 -21.37 13.04 0.41
C ALA A 28 -22.07 12.45 1.64
N SER A 29 -23.31 11.98 1.44
CA SER A 29 -24.08 11.33 2.49
C SER A 29 -23.24 10.24 3.16
N ASP A 30 -23.18 10.24 4.49
CA ASP A 30 -22.46 9.26 5.34
C ASP A 30 -22.66 7.80 4.87
N LYS A 31 -23.86 7.52 4.32
CA LYS A 31 -24.25 6.21 3.81
C LYS A 31 -23.59 5.83 2.47
N GLN A 32 -23.28 6.82 1.63
CA GLN A 32 -22.59 6.66 0.35
C GLN A 32 -21.07 6.54 0.54
N GLN A 33 -20.54 7.15 1.60
CA GLN A 33 -19.13 7.04 2.01
C GLN A 33 -18.78 5.62 2.48
N GLY A 34 -19.67 4.96 3.22
CA GLY A 34 -19.47 3.58 3.70
C GLY A 34 -19.50 2.50 2.60
N MET A 35 -20.27 2.70 1.53
CA MET A 35 -20.35 1.72 0.43
C MET A 35 -19.19 1.90 -0.58
N MET A 36 -18.73 3.14 -0.79
CA MET A 36 -17.52 3.44 -1.60
C MET A 36 -16.20 3.11 -0.88
N SER A 37 -16.17 3.09 0.45
CA SER A 37 -14.98 2.65 1.20
C SER A 37 -14.87 1.12 1.29
N PHE A 38 -16.00 0.40 1.24
CA PHE A 38 -16.02 -1.05 1.37
C PHE A 38 -15.40 -1.78 0.17
N LEU A 39 -15.61 -1.29 -1.06
CA LEU A 39 -15.12 -1.96 -2.27
C LEU A 39 -13.57 -1.99 -2.37
N PRO A 40 -12.85 -0.86 -2.21
CA PRO A 40 -11.38 -0.87 -2.20
C PRO A 40 -10.80 -1.73 -1.08
N GLU A 41 -11.42 -1.70 0.11
CA GLU A 41 -11.03 -2.56 1.22
C GLU A 41 -11.22 -4.04 0.88
N LEU A 42 -12.38 -4.44 0.34
CA LEU A 42 -12.63 -5.82 -0.06
C LEU A 42 -11.61 -6.31 -1.10
N VAL A 43 -11.32 -5.47 -2.10
CA VAL A 43 -10.32 -5.76 -3.13
C VAL A 43 -8.93 -5.91 -2.52
N ASP A 44 -8.55 -5.08 -1.55
CA ASP A 44 -7.24 -5.15 -0.88
C ASP A 44 -7.07 -6.46 -0.10
N HIS A 45 -8.09 -6.89 0.65
CA HIS A 45 -8.07 -8.16 1.36
C HIS A 45 -8.07 -9.35 0.40
N GLY A 46 -8.86 -9.29 -0.66
CA GLY A 46 -8.88 -10.31 -1.71
C GLY A 46 -7.52 -10.46 -2.40
N LEU A 47 -6.89 -9.35 -2.75
CA LEU A 47 -5.54 -9.33 -3.31
C LEU A 47 -4.51 -9.85 -2.32
N THR A 48 -4.61 -9.51 -1.03
CA THR A 48 -3.73 -10.03 0.02
C THR A 48 -3.82 -11.56 0.13
N ILE A 49 -5.02 -12.12 0.15
CA ILE A 49 -5.22 -13.57 0.19
C ILE A 49 -4.69 -14.22 -1.09
N PHE A 50 -4.95 -13.62 -2.24
CA PHE A 50 -4.43 -14.07 -3.53
C PHE A 50 -2.89 -14.10 -3.53
N TYR A 51 -2.22 -13.05 -3.05
CA TYR A 51 -0.77 -13.00 -2.95
C TYR A 51 -0.21 -14.09 -2.04
N ILE A 52 -0.82 -14.33 -0.88
CA ILE A 52 -0.37 -15.41 0.01
C ILE A 52 -0.43 -16.75 -0.71
N GLY A 53 -1.57 -17.08 -1.33
CA GLY A 53 -1.75 -18.34 -2.05
C GLY A 53 -0.80 -18.48 -3.24
N PHE A 54 -0.61 -17.39 -4.00
CA PHE A 54 0.27 -17.37 -5.16
C PHE A 54 1.75 -17.51 -4.78
N LEU A 55 2.20 -16.82 -3.72
CA LEU A 55 3.57 -16.94 -3.22
C LEU A 55 3.85 -18.32 -2.63
N LEU A 56 2.89 -18.93 -1.94
CA LEU A 56 2.99 -20.33 -1.50
C LEU A 56 3.10 -21.28 -2.70
N SER A 57 2.33 -21.04 -3.77
CA SER A 57 2.44 -21.82 -5.00
C SER A 57 3.83 -21.69 -5.63
N LEU A 58 4.41 -20.49 -5.66
CA LEU A 58 5.77 -20.28 -6.19
C LEU A 58 6.84 -20.90 -5.30
N TRP A 59 6.63 -20.91 -3.98
CA TRP A 59 7.57 -21.51 -3.05
C TRP A 59 7.61 -23.04 -3.18
N PHE A 60 6.45 -23.71 -3.23
CA PHE A 60 6.41 -25.17 -3.27
C PHE A 60 6.40 -25.77 -4.68
N PHE A 61 5.87 -25.05 -5.68
CA PHE A 61 5.67 -25.54 -7.04
C PHE A 61 6.07 -24.50 -8.11
N PRO A 62 7.32 -24.00 -8.11
CA PRO A 62 7.77 -22.98 -9.06
C PRO A 62 7.69 -23.46 -10.52
N ASP A 63 7.87 -24.76 -10.78
CA ASP A 63 7.79 -25.37 -12.12
C ASP A 63 6.51 -25.03 -12.88
N ARG A 64 5.38 -24.89 -12.17
CA ARG A 64 4.07 -24.63 -12.80
C ARG A 64 3.95 -23.22 -13.36
N SER A 65 4.71 -22.27 -12.82
CA SER A 65 4.66 -20.86 -13.18
C SER A 65 5.89 -20.43 -13.99
N GLY A 66 7.01 -21.12 -13.84
CA GLY A 66 8.27 -20.81 -14.49
C GLY A 66 9.12 -19.81 -13.71
N VAL A 67 10.42 -19.91 -13.96
CA VAL A 67 11.47 -19.13 -13.29
C VAL A 67 11.34 -17.62 -13.50
N GLU A 68 10.82 -17.19 -14.65
CA GLU A 68 10.57 -15.78 -14.96
C GLU A 68 9.53 -15.17 -14.03
N VAL A 69 8.48 -15.94 -13.70
CA VAL A 69 7.43 -15.50 -12.78
C VAL A 69 7.99 -15.33 -11.37
N VAL A 70 8.86 -16.25 -10.93
CA VAL A 70 9.57 -16.13 -9.65
C VAL A 70 10.38 -14.84 -9.62
N TYR A 71 11.19 -14.57 -10.64
CA TYR A 71 12.00 -13.35 -10.74
C TYR A 71 11.14 -12.08 -10.70
N ASN A 72 10.06 -12.04 -11.48
CA ASN A 72 9.15 -10.89 -11.53
C ASN A 72 8.49 -10.63 -10.17
N MET A 73 8.11 -11.69 -9.45
CA MET A 73 7.51 -11.56 -8.12
C MET A 73 8.51 -11.11 -7.07
N VAL A 74 9.76 -11.57 -7.13
CA VAL A 74 10.85 -11.09 -6.26
C VAL A 74 11.04 -9.58 -6.43
N LEU A 75 11.11 -9.10 -7.68
CA LEU A 75 11.21 -7.66 -7.95
C LEU A 75 10.00 -6.90 -7.40
N ILE A 76 8.79 -7.39 -7.63
CA ILE A 76 7.56 -6.74 -7.13
C ILE A 76 7.55 -6.66 -5.61
N LEU A 77 7.91 -7.72 -4.90
CA LEU A 77 7.99 -7.73 -3.44
C LEU A 77 9.05 -6.76 -2.89
N LEU A 78 10.15 -6.59 -3.63
CA LEU A 78 11.18 -5.61 -3.29
C LEU A 78 10.65 -4.17 -3.46
N PHE A 79 9.91 -3.90 -4.54
CA PHE A 79 9.29 -2.60 -4.79
C PHE A 79 8.03 -2.32 -3.95
N GLU A 80 7.39 -3.36 -3.42
CA GLU A 80 6.24 -3.26 -2.53
C GLU A 80 6.56 -2.41 -1.30
N PHE A 81 7.83 -2.43 -0.85
CA PHE A 81 8.33 -1.51 0.16
C PHE A 81 7.99 -0.06 -0.20
N ILE A 82 8.34 0.37 -1.40
CA ILE A 82 8.13 1.76 -1.83
C ILE A 82 6.63 2.07 -1.89
N LEU A 83 5.83 1.14 -2.44
CA LEU A 83 4.38 1.35 -2.59
C LEU A 83 3.65 1.49 -1.26
N VAL A 84 3.94 0.63 -0.29
CA VAL A 84 3.27 0.61 1.02
C VAL A 84 3.53 1.91 1.78
N HIS A 85 4.73 2.48 1.63
CA HIS A 85 5.11 3.72 2.30
C HIS A 85 4.65 4.97 1.54
N MET A 86 4.52 4.91 0.21
CA MET A 86 3.98 6.02 -0.58
C MET A 86 2.55 6.38 -0.17
N GLY A 87 1.70 5.39 0.15
CA GLY A 87 0.35 5.65 0.64
C GLY A 87 0.33 6.46 1.95
N THR A 88 1.22 6.13 2.90
CA THR A 88 1.34 6.89 4.15
C THR A 88 2.00 8.25 3.97
N MET A 89 2.97 8.38 3.07
CA MET A 89 3.56 9.68 2.77
C MET A 89 2.60 10.62 2.05
N MET A 90 1.73 10.08 1.17
CA MET A 90 0.62 10.84 0.57
C MET A 90 -0.39 11.33 1.60
N ALA A 91 -0.62 10.56 2.68
CA ALA A 91 -1.49 10.99 3.77
C ALA A 91 -0.90 12.14 4.59
N VAL A 92 0.42 12.14 4.83
CA VAL A 92 1.13 13.21 5.57
C VAL A 92 1.33 14.47 4.72
N LEU A 93 1.60 14.31 3.43
CA LEU A 93 1.95 15.40 2.52
C LEU A 93 0.85 15.58 1.46
N GLN A 94 -0.26 16.24 1.83
CA GLN A 94 -1.35 16.58 0.90
C GLN A 94 -1.00 17.65 -0.17
N ARG A 95 0.28 17.98 -0.38
CA ARG A 95 0.72 19.04 -1.30
C ARG A 95 0.82 18.51 -2.73
N GLY A 96 0.33 19.29 -3.69
CA GLY A 96 0.39 18.98 -5.13
C GLY A 96 1.80 18.62 -5.65
N PHE A 97 2.86 19.18 -5.06
CA PHE A 97 4.24 18.86 -5.40
C PHE A 97 4.63 17.40 -5.07
N PHE A 98 4.04 16.80 -4.04
CA PHE A 98 4.32 15.41 -3.67
C PHE A 98 3.76 14.42 -4.70
N PHE A 99 2.71 14.79 -5.45
CA PHE A 99 2.23 13.98 -6.57
C PHE A 99 3.27 13.86 -7.68
N VAL A 100 4.05 14.92 -7.94
CA VAL A 100 5.14 14.88 -8.92
C VAL A 100 6.25 13.96 -8.43
N PHE A 101 6.58 14.01 -7.14
CA PHE A 101 7.56 13.10 -6.54
C PHE A 101 7.12 11.63 -6.59
N VAL A 102 5.86 11.34 -6.24
CA VAL A 102 5.30 9.99 -6.35
C VAL A 102 5.23 9.54 -7.81
N ALA A 103 4.83 10.42 -8.74
CA ALA A 103 4.85 10.11 -10.16
C ALA A 103 6.27 9.84 -10.67
N ALA A 104 7.29 10.54 -10.17
CA ALA A 104 8.69 10.29 -10.50
C ALA A 104 9.18 8.94 -9.97
N ILE A 105 8.82 8.57 -8.73
CA ILE A 105 9.13 7.25 -8.18
C ILE A 105 8.42 6.16 -8.98
N LEU A 106 7.13 6.31 -9.26
CA LEU A 106 6.36 5.36 -10.06
C LEU A 106 6.88 5.25 -11.49
N GLY A 107 7.28 6.37 -12.10
CA GLY A 107 7.95 6.41 -13.39
C GLY A 107 9.30 5.69 -13.35
N GLY A 108 10.07 5.86 -12.27
CA GLY A 108 11.31 5.12 -12.04
C GLY A 108 11.07 3.62 -11.91
N VAL A 109 10.07 3.19 -11.14
CA VAL A 109 9.70 1.77 -11.01
C VAL A 109 9.22 1.21 -12.36
N ALA A 110 8.38 1.95 -13.09
CA ALA A 110 7.91 1.54 -14.41
C ALA A 110 9.06 1.45 -15.44
N TYR A 111 10.01 2.38 -15.38
CA TYR A 111 11.22 2.35 -16.20
C TYR A 111 12.08 1.13 -15.83
N ILE A 112 12.29 0.86 -14.54
CA ILE A 112 13.01 -0.33 -14.08
C ILE A 112 12.31 -1.57 -14.64
N PHE A 113 10.99 -1.70 -14.52
CA PHE A 113 10.23 -2.83 -15.07
C PHE A 113 10.34 -2.99 -16.58
N HIS A 114 10.36 -1.88 -17.31
CA HIS A 114 10.61 -1.90 -18.76
C HIS A 114 12.03 -2.39 -19.07
N THR A 115 13.04 -1.92 -18.34
CA THR A 115 14.44 -2.36 -18.51
C THR A 115 14.69 -3.79 -18.01
N THR A 116 13.97 -4.23 -16.98
CA THR A 116 14.13 -5.56 -16.40
C THR A 116 13.39 -6.64 -17.18
N GLN A 117 12.57 -6.30 -18.17
CA GLN A 117 11.79 -7.23 -19.00
C GLN A 117 10.94 -8.17 -18.15
N ILE A 118 9.94 -7.62 -17.46
CA ILE A 118 8.87 -8.45 -16.88
C ILE A 118 8.13 -9.13 -18.05
N ASN A 119 8.50 -10.37 -18.36
CA ASN A 119 7.95 -11.14 -19.49
C ASN A 119 6.49 -11.56 -19.29
N SER A 120 5.91 -11.38 -18.10
CA SER A 120 4.52 -11.72 -17.82
C SER A 120 3.64 -10.49 -17.68
N SER A 121 2.92 -10.16 -18.75
CA SER A 121 1.94 -9.06 -18.80
C SER A 121 0.86 -9.17 -17.72
N ALA A 122 0.50 -10.41 -17.33
CA ALA A 122 -0.52 -10.66 -16.31
C ALA A 122 -0.09 -10.15 -14.92
N ILE A 123 1.16 -10.39 -14.54
CA ILE A 123 1.70 -9.94 -13.25
C ILE A 123 1.76 -8.41 -13.21
N LEU A 124 2.12 -7.78 -14.33
CA LEU A 124 2.17 -6.33 -14.46
C LEU A 124 0.77 -5.71 -14.33
N TYR A 125 -0.27 -6.34 -14.87
CA TYR A 125 -1.65 -5.88 -14.69
C TYR A 125 -2.14 -6.03 -13.24
N ILE A 126 -1.80 -7.13 -12.57
CA ILE A 126 -2.14 -7.32 -11.15
C ILE A 126 -1.41 -6.28 -10.28
N TYR A 127 -0.14 -5.99 -10.60
CA TYR A 127 0.63 -4.94 -9.94
C TYR A 127 0.05 -3.54 -10.21
N ALA A 128 -0.39 -3.25 -11.44
CA ALA A 128 -1.06 -1.98 -11.73
C ALA A 128 -2.39 -1.85 -10.96
N ALA A 129 -3.17 -2.93 -10.87
CA ALA A 129 -4.43 -2.96 -10.14
C ALA A 129 -4.22 -2.72 -8.63
N THR A 130 -3.22 -3.38 -8.02
CA THR A 130 -2.85 -3.16 -6.61
C THR A 130 -2.38 -1.74 -6.38
N LEU A 131 -1.55 -1.19 -7.26
CA LEU A 131 -1.08 0.19 -7.18
C LEU A 131 -2.26 1.17 -7.17
N ILE A 132 -3.18 1.03 -8.13
CA ILE A 132 -4.37 1.89 -8.22
C ILE A 132 -5.21 1.76 -6.94
N ASN A 133 -5.46 0.53 -6.47
CA ASN A 133 -6.22 0.30 -5.25
C ASN A 133 -5.56 0.97 -4.03
N ARG A 134 -4.23 0.84 -3.89
CA ARG A 134 -3.45 1.47 -2.82
C ARG A 134 -3.48 3.01 -2.88
N ILE A 135 -3.44 3.60 -4.08
CA ILE A 135 -3.58 5.06 -4.24
C ILE A 135 -4.97 5.51 -3.80
N ILE A 136 -6.03 4.78 -4.16
CA ILE A 136 -7.41 5.10 -3.76
C ILE A 136 -7.54 5.07 -2.24
N ILE A 137 -7.06 4.00 -1.58
CA ILE A 137 -7.11 3.85 -0.12
C ILE A 137 -6.26 4.92 0.57
N GLY A 138 -5.04 5.18 0.07
CA GLY A 138 -4.16 6.21 0.62
C GLY A 138 -4.79 7.61 0.59
N ARG A 139 -5.54 7.93 -0.47
CA ARG A 139 -6.29 9.21 -0.55
C ARG A 139 -7.47 9.28 0.41
N GLN A 140 -8.16 8.16 0.65
CA GLN A 140 -9.25 8.10 1.63
C GLN A 140 -8.73 8.24 3.07
N GLN A 141 -7.57 7.65 3.38
CA GLN A 141 -6.93 7.77 4.70
C GLN A 141 -6.41 9.19 4.94
N GLY A 142 -5.78 9.81 3.93
CA GLY A 142 -5.26 11.18 4.04
C GLY A 142 -6.30 12.23 4.41
N SER A 143 -7.60 12.01 4.13
CA SER A 143 -8.67 12.94 4.51
C SER A 143 -9.18 12.75 5.95
N GLN A 144 -8.81 11.65 6.63
CA GLN A 144 -9.31 11.29 7.96
C GLN A 144 -8.27 11.47 9.08
N PHE A 145 -6.97 11.51 8.76
CA PHE A 145 -5.90 11.60 9.75
C PHE A 145 -5.34 13.02 9.89
N ASP A 146 -5.12 13.47 11.14
CA ASP A 146 -4.18 14.55 11.41
C ASP A 146 -2.77 14.12 10.97
N ASN A 147 -2.00 15.04 10.38
CA ASN A 147 -0.69 14.75 9.77
C ASN A 147 0.28 13.98 10.69
N PHE A 148 0.20 14.17 12.02
CA PHE A 148 1.02 13.45 13.00
C PHE A 148 0.63 11.96 13.11
N ASN A 149 -0.67 11.66 13.15
CA ASN A 149 -1.15 10.28 13.24
C ASN A 149 -0.81 9.47 11.99
N ALA A 150 -0.87 10.11 10.82
CA ALA A 150 -0.49 9.49 9.55
C ALA A 150 1.02 9.17 9.47
N PHE A 151 1.87 10.01 10.06
CA PHE A 151 3.32 9.80 10.09
C PHE A 151 3.70 8.63 11.01
N ASP A 152 3.10 8.57 12.21
CA ASP A 152 3.30 7.46 13.14
C ASP A 152 2.81 6.13 12.56
N GLU A 153 1.71 6.14 11.80
CA GLU A 153 1.23 4.96 11.09
C GLU A 153 2.20 4.51 9.98
N GLY A 154 2.80 5.46 9.24
CA GLY A 154 3.87 5.18 8.28
C GLY A 154 5.08 4.51 8.92
N ILE A 155 5.53 5.02 10.07
CA ILE A 155 6.64 4.42 10.83
C ILE A 155 6.26 3.04 11.38
N ALA A 156 5.01 2.85 11.80
CA ALA A 156 4.52 1.53 12.23
C ALA A 156 4.56 0.51 11.09
N LYS A 157 4.12 0.89 9.88
CA LYS A 157 4.20 0.03 8.68
C LYS A 157 5.65 -0.28 8.30
N LEU A 158 6.56 0.69 8.43
CA LEU A 158 7.99 0.49 8.20
C LEU A 158 8.60 -0.51 9.16
N ARG A 159 8.34 -0.35 10.47
CA ARG A 159 8.81 -1.28 11.49
C ARG A 159 8.27 -2.69 11.25
N HIS A 160 7.01 -2.80 10.85
CA HIS A 160 6.41 -4.09 10.52
C HIS A 160 7.08 -4.75 9.30
N TYR A 161 7.25 -4.01 8.21
CA TYR A 161 7.92 -4.50 7.00
C TYR A 161 9.34 -4.99 7.31
N VAL A 162 10.14 -4.17 8.00
CA VAL A 162 11.52 -4.51 8.38
C VAL A 162 11.56 -5.70 9.34
N ALA A 163 10.65 -5.77 10.32
CA ALA A 163 10.56 -6.91 11.23
C ALA A 163 10.27 -8.21 10.47
N CYS A 164 9.27 -8.21 9.58
CA CYS A 164 8.96 -9.37 8.74
C CYS A 164 10.14 -9.79 7.86
N PHE A 165 10.87 -8.82 7.31
CA PHE A 165 12.06 -9.09 6.49
C PHE A 165 13.18 -9.74 7.31
N ILE A 166 13.51 -9.19 8.47
CA ILE A 166 14.52 -9.76 9.37
C ILE A 166 14.11 -11.17 9.79
N ILE A 167 12.85 -11.36 10.19
CA ILE A 167 12.31 -12.66 10.57
C ILE A 167 12.45 -13.65 9.41
N ALA A 168 12.14 -13.26 8.17
CA ALA A 168 12.27 -14.12 7.00
C ALA A 168 13.71 -14.58 6.76
N VAL A 169 14.69 -13.67 6.87
CA VAL A 169 16.12 -14.00 6.75
C VAL A 169 16.54 -15.06 7.76
N PHE A 170 16.10 -14.93 9.02
CA PHE A 170 16.38 -15.94 10.05
C PHE A 170 15.59 -17.24 9.82
N LEU A 171 14.31 -17.15 9.47
CA LEU A 171 13.46 -18.32 9.26
C LEU A 171 13.87 -19.15 8.05
N THR A 172 14.51 -18.57 7.04
CA THR A 172 14.97 -19.29 5.84
C THR A 172 15.87 -20.47 6.20
N HIS A 173 16.59 -20.40 7.32
CA HIS A 173 17.48 -21.47 7.79
C HIS A 173 16.71 -22.65 8.40
N TYR A 174 15.47 -22.44 8.84
CA TYR A 174 14.63 -23.43 9.52
C TYR A 174 13.47 -23.91 8.66
N LEU A 175 13.09 -23.14 7.64
CA LEU A 175 12.01 -23.45 6.74
C LEU A 175 12.49 -24.32 5.57
N PRO A 176 11.64 -25.21 5.05
CA PRO A 176 11.98 -25.98 3.86
C PRO A 176 12.18 -25.04 2.66
N GLN A 177 13.18 -25.33 1.83
CA GLN A 177 13.41 -24.63 0.57
C GLN A 177 12.24 -24.78 -0.41
N GLY A 178 11.43 -25.82 -0.24
CA GLY A 178 10.30 -26.12 -1.13
C GLY A 178 10.81 -26.55 -2.50
N GLY A 179 10.27 -25.95 -3.55
CA GLY A 179 10.73 -26.15 -4.94
C GLY A 179 11.75 -25.12 -5.40
N LEU A 180 12.01 -24.06 -4.62
CA LEU A 180 13.02 -23.04 -4.93
C LEU A 180 14.41 -23.49 -4.46
N THR A 181 14.86 -24.65 -4.93
CA THR A 181 16.19 -25.18 -4.64
C THR A 181 17.24 -24.54 -5.55
N GLU A 182 18.50 -24.57 -5.12
CA GLU A 182 19.62 -24.09 -5.93
C GLU A 182 19.65 -24.76 -7.31
N GLN A 183 19.41 -26.07 -7.34
CA GLN A 183 19.34 -26.85 -8.57
C GLN A 183 18.26 -26.32 -9.53
N TYR A 184 17.06 -26.01 -9.05
CA TYR A 184 16.00 -25.44 -9.88
C TYR A 184 16.42 -24.08 -10.46
N LEU A 185 17.06 -23.23 -9.66
CA LEU A 185 17.49 -21.90 -10.07
C LEU A 185 18.59 -21.95 -11.14
N GLU A 186 19.55 -22.86 -11.00
CA GLU A 186 20.62 -23.08 -11.98
C GLU A 186 20.08 -23.68 -13.29
N GLU A 187 19.29 -24.76 -13.20
CA GLU A 187 18.75 -25.47 -14.36
C GLU A 187 17.85 -24.57 -15.23
N ASN A 188 17.13 -23.64 -14.60
CA ASN A 188 16.25 -22.71 -15.28
C ASN A 188 16.92 -21.35 -15.57
N ASN A 189 18.24 -21.23 -15.40
CA ASN A 189 19.00 -20.02 -15.70
C ASN A 189 18.48 -18.75 -14.98
N TYR A 190 18.05 -18.88 -13.72
CA TYR A 190 17.60 -17.75 -12.89
C TYR A 190 18.68 -16.68 -12.77
N TYR A 191 19.92 -17.11 -12.49
CA TYR A 191 21.06 -16.22 -12.30
C TYR A 191 21.43 -15.43 -13.55
N GLY A 192 21.18 -15.97 -14.75
CA GLY A 192 21.36 -15.26 -16.01
C GLY A 192 20.33 -14.13 -16.23
N MET A 193 19.20 -14.16 -15.53
CA MET A 193 18.16 -13.14 -15.61
C MET A 193 18.33 -12.00 -14.58
N LEU A 194 19.23 -12.17 -13.61
CA LEU A 194 19.49 -11.17 -12.58
C LEU A 194 20.05 -9.89 -13.21
N LYS A 195 19.25 -8.82 -13.19
CA LYS A 195 19.69 -7.47 -13.58
C LYS A 195 20.03 -6.60 -12.38
N MET A 196 19.65 -7.03 -11.18
CA MET A 196 20.01 -6.44 -9.90
C MET A 196 20.68 -7.51 -9.04
N THR A 197 21.78 -7.15 -8.38
CA THR A 197 22.55 -8.01 -7.47
C THR A 197 22.18 -7.74 -6.01
N GLY A 198 22.56 -8.66 -5.13
CA GLY A 198 22.24 -8.60 -3.70
C GLY A 198 21.08 -9.51 -3.33
N MET A 199 20.06 -8.98 -2.64
CA MET A 199 18.98 -9.83 -2.08
C MET A 199 18.09 -10.52 -3.13
N THR A 200 18.16 -10.10 -4.39
CA THR A 200 17.50 -10.76 -5.53
C THR A 200 18.14 -12.10 -5.89
N GLU A 201 19.39 -12.34 -5.48
CA GLU A 201 20.09 -13.61 -5.72
C GLU A 201 19.48 -14.77 -4.95
N ASN A 202 18.80 -14.50 -3.83
CA ASN A 202 18.12 -15.50 -3.03
C ASN A 202 16.59 -15.30 -3.08
N PRO A 203 15.91 -15.83 -4.13
CA PRO A 203 14.47 -15.66 -4.29
C PRO A 203 13.66 -16.27 -3.14
N LEU A 204 14.17 -17.34 -2.51
CA LEU A 204 13.51 -18.02 -1.40
C LEU A 204 13.23 -17.05 -0.23
N ILE A 205 14.25 -16.29 0.19
CA ILE A 205 14.12 -15.33 1.30
C ILE A 205 13.03 -14.30 0.99
N ILE A 206 13.02 -13.77 -0.23
CA ILE A 206 12.07 -12.72 -0.64
C ILE A 206 10.64 -13.27 -0.72
N ILE A 207 10.44 -14.47 -1.27
CA ILE A 207 9.13 -15.11 -1.35
C ILE A 207 8.62 -15.44 0.06
N GLN A 208 9.46 -16.00 0.93
CA GLN A 208 9.11 -16.26 2.34
C GLN A 208 8.76 -14.98 3.09
N PHE A 209 9.52 -13.91 2.87
CA PHE A 209 9.21 -12.58 3.37
C PHE A 209 7.82 -12.13 2.92
N GLY A 210 7.51 -12.24 1.63
CA GLY A 210 6.20 -11.88 1.09
C GLY A 210 5.06 -12.65 1.77
N VAL A 211 5.21 -13.97 1.92
CA VAL A 211 4.22 -14.82 2.63
C VAL A 211 4.04 -14.34 4.07
N LEU A 212 5.13 -14.11 4.80
CA LEU A 212 5.07 -13.64 6.20
C LEU A 212 4.41 -12.27 6.31
N TYR A 213 4.80 -11.32 5.45
CA TYR A 213 4.28 -9.96 5.44
C TYR A 213 2.77 -9.92 5.18
N TYR A 214 2.30 -10.56 4.10
CA TYR A 214 0.88 -10.57 3.80
C TYR A 214 0.06 -11.38 4.82
N SER A 215 0.59 -12.49 5.32
CA SER A 215 -0.09 -13.32 6.32
C SER A 215 -0.28 -12.58 7.64
N THR A 216 0.77 -11.91 8.14
CA THR A 216 0.68 -11.15 9.38
C THR A 216 -0.23 -9.92 9.26
N SER A 217 -0.23 -9.25 8.10
CA SER A 217 -1.21 -8.20 7.79
C SER A 217 -2.65 -8.73 7.84
N LEU A 218 -2.92 -9.87 7.19
CA LEU A 218 -4.24 -10.51 7.20
C LEU A 218 -4.68 -10.93 8.61
N LEU A 219 -3.77 -11.52 9.39
CA LEU A 219 -4.04 -11.91 10.79
C LEU A 219 -4.40 -10.69 11.65
N TRP A 220 -3.75 -9.56 11.44
CA TRP A 220 -4.05 -8.33 12.17
C TRP A 220 -5.43 -7.77 11.83
N VAL A 221 -5.83 -7.80 10.56
CA VAL A 221 -7.19 -7.47 10.14
C VAL A 221 -8.19 -8.40 10.82
N LEU A 222 -7.97 -9.71 10.74
CA LEU A 222 -8.86 -10.72 11.30
C LEU A 222 -9.01 -10.56 12.81
N TRP A 223 -7.90 -10.27 13.51
CA TRP A 223 -7.91 -9.96 14.94
C TRP A 223 -8.74 -8.72 15.27
N ARG A 224 -8.60 -7.64 14.49
CA ARG A 224 -9.43 -6.42 14.65
C ARG A 224 -10.91 -6.71 14.44
N PHE A 225 -11.24 -7.51 13.43
CA PHE A 225 -12.61 -7.90 13.12
C PHE A 225 -13.23 -8.69 14.29
N LEU A 226 -12.53 -9.72 14.79
CA LEU A 226 -12.97 -10.50 15.94
C LEU A 226 -13.14 -9.66 17.22
N LYS A 227 -12.24 -8.69 17.45
CA LYS A 227 -12.32 -7.80 18.62
C LYS A 227 -13.51 -6.85 18.55
N ARG A 228 -13.91 -6.39 17.35
CA ARG A 228 -15.11 -5.54 17.17
C ARG A 228 -16.41 -6.27 17.46
N HIS A 229 -16.49 -7.56 17.15
CA HIS A 229 -17.68 -8.39 17.43
C HIS A 229 -17.81 -8.87 18.89
N LYS A 230 -16.78 -8.67 19.72
CA LYS A 230 -16.81 -8.97 21.17
C LYS A 230 -17.27 -7.78 22.04
N LYS A 231 -17.50 -6.61 21.45
CA LYS A 231 -18.09 -5.44 22.12
C LYS A 231 -19.55 -5.31 21.72
#